data_AF-A0AAZ1X068-F1
#
_entry.id   AF-A0AAZ1X068-F1
#
_cell.length_a   1.000
_cell.length_b   1.000
_cell.length_c   1.000
_cell.angle_alpha   90.00
_cell.angle_beta   90.00
_cell.angle_gamma   90.00
#
_symmetry.space_group_name_H-M   'P 1'
#
loop_
_entity.id
_entity.type
_entity.pdbx_description
1 polymer ?
#
loop_
_entity_poly.entity_id
_entity_poly.type
_entity_poly.pdbx_seq_one_letter_code
_entity_poly.pdbx_strand_id
1 'polypeptide(L)'
;MEGLKEEALRQAEELRGRVEELEEQSKVLAARLCNAESLMEELRRQISEFPASNASSLTPDMLELEARLGARLEDLSSDAEALRGGLKSLQEMLKPASDLQLLSSSPVESAGASALGSRLSDAERRLDELHTQTSAVRASLEENLSAVKSQVQQLELTSTAQTDSVKQLQLKLNSTEHQIHELQTVTSEIMNKLRDDEKQLEQMKAEHTAQTDSVKQLQLKLNSTEHQIHELQTVTSGRDIELSATMLRLNVTERRLDELMTQNTVRAAELESVSDRLMAAQRRADELQVRLNQLRASSEEGGELRVAFSAGLTDSGSVGPFDEETTLIFSKIITNVGEAYNQTAGVFTAPVRGLYVFSFTAADYVKGYMGLYLYKNDQPIVFSLDLNDHGGYASTSNAVCLELEEGNRVHLGLPASYRLYDDSRNFSVFSGFLLFHL
;
A
#
# COMPACT_ATOMS: atom_id res chain seq x y z
N MET A 1 10.35 -37.00 4.33
CA MET A 1 11.03 -36.02 5.20
C MET A 1 10.20 -35.61 6.41
N GLU A 2 8.86 -35.63 6.35
CA GLU A 2 8.00 -35.34 7.52
C GLU A 2 8.11 -36.39 8.64
N GLY A 3 8.07 -37.69 8.34
CA GLY A 3 8.16 -38.73 9.38
C GLY A 3 9.47 -38.71 10.19
N LEU A 4 10.60 -38.32 9.58
CA LEU A 4 11.88 -38.16 10.28
C LEU A 4 11.89 -36.94 11.22
N LYS A 5 11.09 -35.91 10.92
CA LYS A 5 10.96 -34.69 11.72
C LYS A 5 10.07 -34.93 12.94
N GLU A 6 9.03 -35.74 12.77
CA GLU A 6 8.10 -36.14 13.82
C GLU A 6 8.76 -37.10 14.82
N GLU A 7 9.56 -38.06 14.32
CA GLU A 7 10.39 -38.95 15.16
C GLU A 7 11.43 -38.16 15.98
N ALA A 8 12.09 -37.17 15.36
CA ALA A 8 13.07 -36.32 16.03
C ALA A 8 12.43 -35.41 17.09
N LEU A 9 11.23 -34.89 16.84
CA LEU A 9 10.48 -34.08 17.81
C LEU A 9 10.06 -34.92 19.01
N ARG A 10 9.58 -36.15 18.77
CA ARG A 10 9.19 -37.08 19.82
C ARG A 10 10.38 -37.53 20.68
N GLN A 11 11.54 -37.77 20.06
CA GLN A 11 12.79 -38.03 20.78
C GLN A 11 13.27 -36.81 21.58
N ALA A 12 13.09 -35.59 21.06
CA ALA A 12 13.46 -34.37 21.77
C ALA A 12 12.55 -34.09 22.99
N GLU A 13 11.26 -34.40 22.90
CA GLU A 13 10.33 -34.30 24.02
C GLU A 13 10.60 -35.38 25.10
N GLU A 14 10.93 -36.61 24.69
CA GLU A 14 11.33 -37.67 25.61
C GLU A 14 12.65 -37.34 26.33
N LEU A 15 13.62 -36.78 25.62
CA LEU A 15 14.88 -36.31 26.22
C LEU A 15 14.64 -35.13 27.17
N ARG A 16 13.72 -34.21 26.85
CA ARG A 16 13.35 -33.11 27.75
C ARG A 16 12.73 -33.63 29.04
N GLY A 17 11.82 -34.60 28.96
CA GLY A 17 11.23 -35.24 30.14
C GLY A 17 12.27 -35.92 31.02
N ARG A 18 13.25 -36.61 30.43
CA ARG A 18 14.36 -37.23 31.18
C ARG A 18 15.30 -36.21 31.82
N VAL A 19 15.50 -35.05 31.18
CA VAL A 19 16.30 -33.95 31.76
C VAL A 19 15.58 -33.33 32.95
N GLU A 20 14.27 -33.06 32.84
CA GLU A 20 13.47 -32.54 33.96
C GLU A 20 13.44 -33.52 35.15
N GLU A 21 13.35 -34.83 34.88
CA GLU A 21 13.42 -35.86 35.93
C GLU A 21 14.80 -35.90 36.60
N LEU A 22 15.89 -35.77 35.83
CA LEU A 22 17.25 -35.71 36.37
C LEU A 22 17.52 -34.43 37.16
N GLU A 23 16.98 -33.28 36.75
CA GLU A 23 17.07 -32.03 37.50
C GLU A 23 16.36 -32.15 38.86
N GLU A 24 15.21 -32.79 38.90
CA GLU A 24 14.48 -32.99 40.15
C GLU A 24 15.19 -34.00 41.08
N GLN A 25 15.76 -35.07 40.52
CA GLN A 25 16.63 -35.99 41.27
C GLN A 25 17.90 -35.28 41.80
N SER A 26 18.48 -34.36 41.02
CA SER A 26 19.63 -33.55 41.42
C SER A 26 19.30 -32.61 42.58
N LYS A 27 18.13 -31.94 42.56
CA LYS A 27 17.66 -31.12 43.68
C LYS A 27 17.46 -31.94 44.96
N VAL A 28 16.89 -33.14 44.84
CA VAL A 28 16.72 -34.06 45.98
C VAL A 28 18.07 -34.52 46.54
N LEU A 29 19.05 -34.81 45.68
CA LEU A 29 20.42 -35.15 46.10
C LEU A 29 21.13 -33.98 46.77
N ALA A 30 20.99 -32.76 46.26
CA ALA A 30 21.55 -31.56 46.88
C ALA A 30 20.97 -31.32 48.28
N ALA A 31 19.66 -31.50 48.46
CA ALA A 31 19.02 -31.41 49.78
C ALA A 31 19.52 -32.49 50.75
N ARG A 32 19.76 -33.71 50.27
CA ARG A 32 20.35 -34.79 51.07
C ARG A 32 21.81 -34.50 51.46
N LEU A 33 22.58 -33.90 50.57
CA LEU A 33 23.97 -33.53 50.82
C LEU A 33 24.06 -32.43 51.88
N CYS A 34 23.22 -31.40 51.78
CA CYS A 34 23.12 -30.33 52.79
C CYS A 34 22.71 -30.87 54.17
N ASN A 35 21.80 -31.85 54.22
CA ASN A 35 21.47 -32.55 55.47
C ASN A 35 22.63 -33.38 56.02
N ALA A 36 23.40 -34.04 55.16
CA ALA A 36 24.58 -34.81 55.57
C ALA A 36 25.71 -33.90 56.09
N GLU A 37 25.90 -32.73 55.48
CA GLU A 37 26.84 -31.71 55.94
C GLU A 37 26.44 -31.19 57.33
N SER A 38 25.16 -30.88 57.54
CA SER A 38 24.63 -30.49 58.86
C SER A 38 24.85 -31.59 59.92
N LEU A 39 24.64 -32.86 59.55
CA LEU A 39 24.86 -34.00 60.45
C LEU A 39 26.36 -34.20 60.77
N MET A 40 27.24 -33.93 59.82
CA MET A 40 28.70 -33.97 60.02
C MET A 40 29.20 -32.80 60.88
N GLU A 41 28.61 -31.62 60.75
CA GLU A 41 28.88 -30.46 61.60
C GLU A 41 28.45 -30.76 63.05
N GLU A 42 27.31 -31.42 63.24
CA GLU A 42 26.82 -31.85 64.55
C GLU A 42 27.69 -32.96 65.17
N LEU A 43 28.16 -33.92 64.36
CA LEU A 43 29.14 -34.93 64.79
C LEU A 43 30.49 -34.29 65.15
N ARG A 44 30.96 -33.29 64.40
CA ARG A 44 32.16 -32.51 64.75
C ARG A 44 31.98 -31.75 66.05
N ARG A 45 30.79 -31.18 66.30
CA ARG A 45 30.44 -30.52 67.56
C ARG A 45 30.47 -31.50 68.74
N GLN A 46 29.91 -32.70 68.58
CA GLN A 46 29.95 -33.76 69.59
C GLN A 46 31.38 -34.29 69.85
N ILE A 47 32.22 -34.38 68.82
CA ILE A 47 33.64 -34.75 68.97
C ILE A 47 34.43 -33.60 69.62
N SER A 48 34.07 -32.35 69.37
CA SER A 48 34.67 -31.17 70.00
C SER A 48 34.24 -30.96 71.46
N GLU A 49 33.10 -31.52 71.88
CA GLU A 49 32.61 -31.51 73.26
C GLU A 49 33.21 -32.65 74.12
N PHE A 50 34.04 -33.53 73.55
CA PHE A 50 34.85 -34.48 74.32
C PHE A 50 36.07 -33.73 74.92
N PRO A 51 36.15 -33.56 76.26
CA PRO A 51 37.31 -32.91 76.86
C PRO A 51 38.55 -33.79 76.71
N ALA A 52 39.60 -33.21 76.13
CA ALA A 52 40.96 -33.75 76.03
C ALA A 52 41.67 -33.80 77.40
N SER A 53 41.07 -34.51 78.36
CA SER A 53 41.65 -34.83 79.65
C SER A 53 41.35 -36.30 79.96
N ASN A 54 42.10 -37.18 79.31
CA ASN A 54 42.48 -38.51 79.81
C ASN A 54 43.48 -39.14 78.84
N ALA A 55 44.62 -38.47 78.63
CA ALA A 55 45.85 -39.13 78.20
C ALA A 55 46.57 -39.68 79.45
N SER A 56 45.93 -40.59 80.17
CA SER A 56 46.52 -41.38 81.25
C SER A 56 45.56 -42.50 81.67
N SER A 57 45.29 -43.44 80.77
CA SER A 57 44.72 -44.74 81.15
C SER A 57 45.80 -45.81 81.00
N LEU A 58 46.84 -45.70 81.82
CA LEU A 58 47.46 -46.91 82.36
C LEU A 58 46.37 -47.60 83.17
N THR A 59 46.13 -48.86 82.83
CA THR A 59 44.99 -49.63 83.28
C THR A 59 44.85 -49.63 84.81
N PRO A 60 43.64 -49.46 85.37
CA PRO A 60 43.35 -49.71 86.78
C PRO A 60 43.84 -51.10 87.21
N ASP A 61 43.82 -52.06 86.27
CA ASP A 61 44.30 -53.42 86.43
C ASP A 61 45.79 -53.52 86.79
N MET A 62 46.64 -52.58 86.39
CA MET A 62 48.09 -52.65 86.66
C MET A 62 48.44 -52.09 88.06
N LEU A 63 47.72 -51.05 88.50
CA LEU A 63 47.79 -50.53 89.88
C LEU A 63 47.13 -51.49 90.88
N GLU A 64 46.07 -52.20 90.47
CA GLU A 64 45.45 -53.26 91.27
C GLU A 64 46.34 -54.53 91.34
N LEU A 65 47.11 -54.82 90.27
CA LEU A 65 48.13 -55.87 90.30
C LEU A 65 49.32 -55.52 91.20
N GLU A 66 49.83 -54.28 91.15
CA GLU A 66 50.88 -53.79 92.06
C GLU A 66 50.39 -53.76 93.52
N ALA A 67 49.15 -53.34 93.77
CA ALA A 67 48.55 -53.38 95.10
C ALA A 67 48.35 -54.83 95.61
N ARG A 68 47.94 -55.78 94.75
CA ARG A 68 47.85 -57.20 95.10
C ARG A 68 49.21 -57.88 95.29
N LEU A 69 50.24 -57.46 94.56
CA LEU A 69 51.62 -57.91 94.75
C LEU A 69 52.23 -57.34 96.03
N GLY A 70 51.95 -56.07 96.34
CA GLY A 70 52.33 -55.41 97.59
C GLY A 70 51.67 -56.08 98.81
N ALA A 71 50.36 -56.30 98.77
CA ALA A 71 49.62 -56.98 99.84
C ALA A 71 50.09 -58.42 100.08
N ARG A 72 50.38 -59.18 98.99
CA ARG A 72 50.94 -60.54 99.12
C ARG A 72 52.36 -60.56 99.67
N LEU A 73 53.17 -59.54 99.41
CA LEU A 73 54.52 -59.40 99.98
C LEU A 73 54.47 -59.02 101.46
N GLU A 74 53.51 -58.20 101.88
CA GLU A 74 53.26 -57.88 103.29
C GLU A 74 52.71 -59.10 104.07
N ASP A 75 51.80 -59.88 103.49
CA ASP A 75 51.29 -61.12 104.10
C ASP A 75 52.40 -62.18 104.26
N LEU A 76 53.27 -62.36 103.25
CA LEU A 76 54.43 -63.26 103.33
C LEU A 76 55.50 -62.78 104.33
N SER A 77 55.63 -61.46 104.53
CA SER A 77 56.52 -60.88 105.55
C SER A 77 55.95 -61.06 106.96
N SER A 78 54.64 -60.88 107.15
CA SER A 78 53.93 -61.12 108.40
C SER A 78 54.02 -62.60 108.83
N ASP A 79 53.84 -63.54 107.89
CA ASP A 79 53.99 -64.97 108.14
C ASP A 79 55.44 -65.36 108.50
N ALA A 80 56.44 -64.69 107.91
CA ALA A 80 57.85 -64.86 108.25
C ALA A 80 58.22 -64.26 109.62
N GLU A 81 57.56 -63.19 110.06
CA GLU A 81 57.70 -62.62 111.40
C GLU A 81 56.99 -63.44 112.48
N ALA A 82 55.84 -64.04 112.18
CA ALA A 82 55.13 -64.98 113.07
C ALA A 82 55.95 -66.26 113.34
N LEU A 83 56.64 -66.80 112.33
CA LEU A 83 57.58 -67.92 112.48
C LEU A 83 58.84 -67.54 113.28
N ARG A 84 59.31 -66.29 113.18
CA ARG A 84 60.43 -65.74 113.97
C ARG A 84 60.04 -65.50 115.44
N GLY A 85 58.80 -65.11 115.70
CA GLY A 85 58.22 -64.99 117.05
C GLY A 85 58.04 -66.34 117.75
N GLY A 86 57.61 -67.38 117.03
CA GLY A 86 57.51 -68.75 117.54
C GLY A 86 58.86 -69.36 117.93
N LEU A 87 59.93 -69.03 117.21
CA LEU A 87 61.31 -69.45 117.52
C LEU A 87 61.91 -68.71 118.72
N LYS A 88 61.54 -67.44 118.95
CA LYS A 88 61.92 -66.66 120.15
C LYS A 88 61.25 -67.18 121.42
N SER A 89 59.97 -67.56 121.36
CA SER A 89 59.23 -68.14 122.50
C SER A 89 59.75 -69.52 122.92
N LEU A 90 60.37 -70.28 122.01
CA LEU A 90 61.07 -71.54 122.33
C LEU A 90 62.54 -71.34 122.76
N GLN A 91 63.13 -70.17 122.48
CA GLN A 91 64.47 -69.78 122.97
C GLN A 91 64.45 -69.11 124.35
N GLU A 92 63.32 -68.54 124.79
CA GLU A 92 63.19 -67.90 126.13
C GLU A 92 62.81 -68.87 127.27
N MET A 93 62.48 -70.14 126.97
CA MET A 93 62.31 -71.19 128.00
C MET A 93 63.61 -71.96 128.30
N LEU A 94 64.76 -71.54 127.78
CA LEU A 94 66.02 -72.22 128.04
C LEU A 94 67.17 -71.26 128.41
N LYS A 95 67.31 -71.11 129.74
CA LYS A 95 68.54 -70.83 130.53
C LYS A 95 68.92 -69.34 130.71
N PRO A 96 69.57 -68.95 131.85
CA PRO A 96 70.70 -69.70 132.43
C PRO A 96 70.94 -69.63 133.96
N ALA A 97 71.73 -70.57 134.47
CA ALA A 97 72.79 -70.33 135.46
C ALA A 97 73.67 -71.60 135.61
N SER A 98 74.99 -71.41 135.49
CA SER A 98 76.07 -71.87 136.40
C SER A 98 75.96 -73.23 137.13
N ASP A 99 77.00 -74.02 137.31
CA ASP A 99 78.40 -74.00 136.88
C ASP A 99 79.02 -75.37 137.23
N LEU A 100 79.96 -75.80 136.38
CA LEU A 100 81.20 -76.53 136.67
C LEU A 100 81.25 -77.79 137.57
N GLN A 101 81.59 -78.89 136.88
CA GLN A 101 82.76 -79.77 137.12
C GLN A 101 82.78 -80.84 138.24
N LEU A 102 82.97 -82.06 137.71
CA LEU A 102 83.92 -83.13 138.12
C LEU A 102 83.53 -84.13 139.22
N LEU A 103 83.34 -85.36 138.71
CA LEU A 103 83.72 -86.69 139.23
C LEU A 103 83.22 -87.10 140.62
N SER A 104 82.36 -88.13 140.61
CA SER A 104 82.69 -89.51 141.00
C SER A 104 81.58 -90.21 141.77
N SER A 105 81.57 -91.54 141.60
CA SER A 105 80.80 -92.58 142.30
C SER A 105 79.28 -92.62 142.10
N SER A 106 78.91 -93.71 141.44
CA SER A 106 77.62 -94.36 141.22
C SER A 106 76.97 -94.85 142.54
N PRO A 107 75.84 -95.62 142.55
CA PRO A 107 75.03 -96.09 141.41
C PRO A 107 73.49 -96.08 141.58
N VAL A 108 72.80 -96.40 140.46
CA VAL A 108 71.50 -97.13 140.33
C VAL A 108 70.20 -96.30 140.59
N GLU A 109 69.11 -96.29 139.80
CA GLU A 109 68.55 -97.10 138.68
C GLU A 109 67.50 -96.24 137.90
N SER A 110 67.56 -96.17 136.56
CA SER A 110 66.64 -96.74 135.54
C SER A 110 65.31 -96.03 135.24
N ALA A 111 65.21 -95.44 134.02
CA ALA A 111 64.07 -95.49 133.07
C ALA A 111 64.05 -94.25 132.11
N GLY A 112 64.98 -94.19 131.17
CA GLY A 112 64.99 -93.21 130.06
C GLY A 112 65.80 -93.76 128.88
N ALA A 113 65.13 -94.23 127.82
CA ALA A 113 65.77 -94.60 126.54
C ALA A 113 64.79 -94.73 125.34
N SER A 114 63.49 -94.96 125.57
CA SER A 114 62.53 -95.25 124.49
C SER A 114 61.86 -94.03 123.81
N ALA A 115 61.98 -92.82 124.38
CA ALA A 115 61.22 -91.64 123.93
C ALA A 115 62.01 -90.68 123.01
N LEU A 116 63.33 -90.87 122.88
CA LEU A 116 64.18 -90.02 122.03
C LEU A 116 64.41 -90.61 120.62
N GLY A 117 64.33 -91.95 120.47
CA GLY A 117 64.48 -92.61 119.16
C GLY A 117 63.32 -92.36 118.19
N SER A 118 62.08 -92.34 118.68
CA SER A 118 60.89 -92.09 117.84
C SER A 118 60.83 -90.67 117.27
N ARG A 119 61.30 -89.69 118.04
CA ARG A 119 61.28 -88.28 117.63
C ARG A 119 62.29 -87.93 116.53
N LEU A 120 63.36 -88.71 116.38
CA LEU A 120 64.37 -88.50 115.34
C LEU A 120 63.88 -89.04 113.99
N SER A 121 63.29 -90.24 113.97
CA SER A 121 62.74 -90.83 112.75
C SER A 121 61.57 -90.03 112.16
N ASP A 122 60.74 -89.42 113.01
CA ASP A 122 59.68 -88.51 112.54
C ASP A 122 60.22 -87.21 111.93
N ALA A 123 61.38 -86.73 112.39
CA ALA A 123 62.02 -85.54 111.84
C ALA A 123 62.69 -85.81 110.48
N GLU A 124 63.34 -86.98 110.33
CA GLU A 124 63.93 -87.42 109.06
C GLU A 124 62.84 -87.63 107.99
N ARG A 125 61.72 -88.26 108.37
CA ARG A 125 60.59 -88.47 107.47
C ARG A 125 59.97 -87.16 106.98
N ARG A 126 59.86 -86.15 107.85
CA ARG A 126 59.43 -84.79 107.49
C ARG A 126 60.40 -84.07 106.56
N LEU A 127 61.70 -84.31 106.68
CA LEU A 127 62.71 -83.74 105.79
C LEU A 127 62.63 -84.32 104.38
N ASP A 128 62.41 -85.64 104.24
CA ASP A 128 62.18 -86.27 102.94
C ASP A 128 60.86 -85.81 102.30
N GLU A 129 59.82 -85.60 103.12
CA GLU A 129 58.53 -85.06 102.69
C GLU A 129 58.65 -83.60 102.20
N LEU A 130 59.44 -82.78 102.89
CA LEU A 130 59.78 -81.42 102.45
C LEU A 130 60.65 -81.43 101.18
N HIS A 131 61.58 -82.37 101.04
CA HIS A 131 62.44 -82.46 99.87
C HIS A 131 61.66 -82.87 98.62
N THR A 132 60.73 -83.81 98.76
CA THR A 132 59.81 -84.23 97.69
C THR A 132 58.81 -83.14 97.32
N GLN A 133 58.29 -82.38 98.28
CA GLN A 133 57.49 -81.19 98.00
C GLN A 133 58.30 -80.11 97.26
N THR A 134 59.55 -79.88 97.68
CA THR A 134 60.44 -78.89 97.05
C THR A 134 60.81 -79.27 95.62
N SER A 135 61.07 -80.56 95.36
CA SER A 135 61.35 -81.05 94.00
C SER A 135 60.11 -81.00 93.10
N ALA A 136 58.93 -81.30 93.63
CA ALA A 136 57.66 -81.17 92.91
C ALA A 136 57.34 -79.71 92.54
N VAL A 137 57.54 -78.77 93.48
CA VAL A 137 57.38 -77.34 93.21
C VAL A 137 58.38 -76.87 92.17
N ARG A 138 59.65 -77.32 92.24
CA ARG A 138 60.68 -76.98 91.25
C ARG A 138 60.32 -77.47 89.85
N ALA A 139 59.87 -78.73 89.72
CA ALA A 139 59.45 -79.29 88.44
C ALA A 139 58.24 -78.52 87.85
N SER A 140 57.26 -78.17 88.68
CA SER A 140 56.13 -77.32 88.27
C SER A 140 56.57 -75.91 87.86
N LEU A 141 57.54 -75.32 88.55
CA LEU A 141 58.09 -74.02 88.19
C LEU A 141 58.85 -74.06 86.86
N GLU A 142 59.61 -75.13 86.60
CA GLU A 142 60.34 -75.33 85.35
C GLU A 142 59.37 -75.55 84.17
N GLU A 143 58.29 -76.31 84.37
CA GLU A 143 57.22 -76.47 83.38
C GLU A 143 56.54 -75.12 83.08
N ASN A 144 56.15 -74.37 84.10
CA ASN A 144 55.57 -73.03 83.95
C ASN A 144 56.54 -72.06 83.25
N LEU A 145 57.83 -72.10 83.59
CA LEU A 145 58.85 -71.27 82.93
C LEU A 145 58.99 -71.64 81.45
N SER A 146 58.90 -72.92 81.10
CA SER A 146 58.93 -73.38 79.71
C SER A 146 57.69 -72.93 78.94
N ALA A 147 56.50 -72.98 79.56
CA ALA A 147 55.25 -72.52 78.97
C ALA A 147 55.25 -71.00 78.75
N VAL A 148 55.72 -70.22 79.73
CA VAL A 148 55.86 -68.77 79.61
C VAL A 148 56.86 -68.40 78.53
N LYS A 149 58.02 -69.07 78.44
CA LYS A 149 58.99 -68.85 77.35
C LYS A 149 58.38 -69.13 75.98
N SER A 150 57.61 -70.20 75.84
CA SER A 150 56.92 -70.53 74.60
C SER A 150 55.87 -69.48 74.22
N GLN A 151 55.08 -68.99 75.19
CA GLN A 151 54.13 -67.91 74.97
C GLN A 151 54.81 -66.59 74.57
N VAL A 152 55.91 -66.22 75.23
CA VAL A 152 56.70 -65.03 74.88
C VAL A 152 57.22 -65.14 73.46
N GLN A 153 57.78 -66.28 73.06
CA GLN A 153 58.27 -66.48 71.69
C GLN A 153 57.13 -66.41 70.65
N GLN A 154 55.94 -66.92 70.97
CA GLN A 154 54.77 -66.81 70.10
C GLN A 154 54.26 -65.36 70.01
N LEU A 155 54.28 -64.62 71.12
CA LEU A 155 53.95 -63.19 71.15
C LEU A 155 54.95 -62.35 70.36
N GLU A 156 56.24 -62.67 70.41
CA GLU A 156 57.27 -62.03 69.59
C GLU A 156 57.03 -62.28 68.10
N LEU A 157 56.79 -63.53 67.70
CA LEU A 157 56.49 -63.87 66.30
C LEU A 157 55.23 -63.16 65.79
N THR A 158 54.17 -63.13 66.59
CA THR A 158 52.93 -62.41 66.23
C THR A 158 53.13 -60.89 66.18
N SER A 159 53.92 -60.31 67.10
CA SER A 159 54.29 -58.89 67.08
C SER A 159 55.10 -58.54 65.83
N THR A 160 56.05 -59.39 65.41
CA THR A 160 56.80 -59.18 64.16
C THR A 160 55.90 -59.28 62.93
N ALA A 161 54.99 -60.25 62.88
CA ALA A 161 54.05 -60.41 61.77
C ALA A 161 53.06 -59.24 61.69
N GLN A 162 52.60 -58.72 62.83
CA GLN A 162 51.79 -57.50 62.90
C GLN A 162 52.58 -56.28 62.44
N THR A 163 53.83 -56.15 62.86
CA THR A 163 54.72 -55.05 62.43
C THR A 163 54.92 -55.05 60.92
N ASP A 164 55.13 -56.21 60.30
CA ASP A 164 55.29 -56.30 58.85
C ASP A 164 53.97 -56.05 58.11
N SER A 165 52.83 -56.47 58.68
CA SER A 165 51.50 -56.13 58.17
C SER A 165 51.24 -54.63 58.20
N VAL A 166 51.62 -53.93 59.28
CA VAL A 166 51.53 -52.47 59.40
C VAL A 166 52.40 -51.77 58.36
N LYS A 167 53.64 -52.23 58.14
CA LYS A 167 54.50 -51.68 57.08
C LYS A 167 53.89 -51.85 55.69
N GLN A 168 53.30 -53.01 55.39
CA GLN A 168 52.61 -53.21 54.12
C GLN A 168 51.39 -52.30 53.97
N LEU A 169 50.61 -52.13 55.04
CA LEU A 169 49.48 -51.19 55.04
C LEU A 169 49.96 -49.75 54.85
N GLN A 170 51.08 -49.34 55.45
CA GLN A 170 51.65 -48.01 55.27
C GLN A 170 52.09 -47.77 53.83
N LEU A 171 52.74 -48.74 53.19
CA LEU A 171 53.12 -48.64 51.78
C LEU A 171 51.89 -48.52 50.86
N LYS A 172 50.84 -49.31 51.13
CA LYS A 172 49.57 -49.19 50.41
C LYS A 172 48.91 -47.84 50.63
N LEU A 173 48.90 -47.35 51.87
CA LEU A 173 48.36 -46.04 52.23
C LEU A 173 49.07 -44.92 51.47
N ASN A 174 50.40 -44.89 51.52
CA ASN A 174 51.20 -43.90 50.79
C ASN A 174 50.95 -43.98 49.27
N SER A 175 50.80 -45.19 48.71
CA SER A 175 50.46 -45.37 47.29
C SER A 175 49.06 -44.85 46.96
N THR A 176 48.06 -45.07 47.82
CA THR A 176 46.70 -44.56 47.60
C THR A 176 46.63 -43.05 47.78
N GLU A 177 47.37 -42.47 48.71
CA GLU A 177 47.48 -41.02 48.88
C GLU A 177 48.06 -40.36 47.63
N HIS A 178 49.08 -40.99 47.02
CA HIS A 178 49.64 -40.51 45.76
C HIS A 178 48.61 -40.55 44.62
N GLN A 179 47.88 -41.67 44.46
CA GLN A 179 46.81 -41.78 43.47
C GLN A 179 45.70 -40.75 43.69
N ILE A 180 45.32 -40.47 44.95
CA ILE A 180 44.35 -39.43 45.27
C ILE A 180 44.86 -38.05 44.85
N HIS A 181 46.15 -37.75 45.08
CA HIS A 181 46.73 -36.46 44.68
C HIS A 181 46.81 -36.29 43.16
N GLU A 182 47.15 -37.35 42.42
CA GLU A 182 47.10 -37.35 40.95
C GLU A 182 45.66 -37.11 40.45
N LEU A 183 44.68 -37.82 41.02
CA LEU A 183 43.26 -37.62 40.68
C LEU A 183 42.77 -36.20 41.00
N GLN A 184 43.19 -35.62 42.12
CA GLN A 184 42.90 -34.23 42.47
C GLN A 184 43.50 -33.25 41.46
N THR A 185 44.74 -33.49 41.01
CA THR A 185 45.41 -32.66 40.02
C THR A 185 44.67 -32.70 38.68
N VAL A 186 44.35 -33.91 38.19
CA VAL A 186 43.60 -34.08 36.94
C VAL A 186 42.19 -33.47 37.05
N THR A 187 41.53 -33.62 38.19
CA THR A 187 40.21 -33.02 38.42
C THR A 187 40.29 -31.49 38.38
N SER A 188 41.33 -30.89 38.97
CA SER A 188 41.55 -29.44 38.89
C SER A 188 41.81 -28.97 37.46
N GLU A 189 42.60 -29.70 36.68
CA GLU A 189 42.84 -29.38 35.27
C GLU A 189 41.55 -29.47 34.44
N ILE A 190 40.73 -30.50 34.66
CA ILE A 190 39.44 -30.65 33.98
C ILE A 190 38.48 -29.51 34.35
N MET A 191 38.40 -29.13 35.64
CA MET A 191 37.54 -28.02 36.07
C MET A 191 37.98 -26.69 35.44
N ASN A 192 39.29 -26.45 35.29
CA ASN A 192 39.79 -25.25 34.63
C ASN A 192 39.44 -25.24 33.13
N LYS A 193 39.63 -26.36 32.42
CA LYS A 193 39.23 -26.48 31.02
C LYS A 193 37.72 -26.29 30.83
N LEU A 194 36.92 -26.91 31.70
CA LEU A 194 35.46 -26.76 31.66
C LEU A 194 35.05 -25.29 31.85
N ARG A 195 35.70 -24.58 32.76
CA ARG A 195 35.45 -23.14 32.99
C ARG A 195 35.82 -22.29 31.77
N ASP A 196 36.93 -22.61 31.10
CA ASP A 196 37.34 -21.92 29.87
C ASP A 196 36.37 -22.20 28.71
N ASP A 197 35.95 -23.45 28.55
CA ASP A 197 34.97 -23.87 27.55
C ASP A 197 33.59 -23.22 27.80
N GLU A 198 33.14 -23.14 29.05
CA GLU A 198 31.93 -22.41 29.44
C GLU A 198 32.02 -20.94 29.05
N LYS A 199 33.16 -20.30 29.27
CA LYS A 199 33.39 -18.90 28.89
C LYS A 199 33.35 -18.71 27.37
N GLN A 200 33.94 -19.62 26.60
CA GLN A 200 33.87 -19.60 25.13
C GLN A 200 32.44 -19.81 24.63
N LEU A 201 31.70 -20.73 25.26
CA LEU A 201 30.32 -21.00 24.91
C LEU A 201 29.43 -19.77 25.15
N GLU A 202 29.60 -19.07 26.29
CA GLU A 202 28.87 -17.83 26.56
C GLU A 202 29.25 -16.71 25.57
N GLN A 203 30.51 -16.61 25.17
CA GLN A 203 30.93 -15.69 24.12
C GLN A 203 30.25 -16.02 22.77
N MET A 204 30.26 -17.29 22.35
CA MET A 204 29.61 -17.71 21.11
C MET A 204 28.09 -17.49 21.15
N LYS A 205 27.45 -17.71 22.30
CA LYS A 205 26.02 -17.39 22.48
C LYS A 205 25.77 -15.89 22.30
N ALA A 206 26.59 -15.04 22.91
CA ALA A 206 26.48 -13.59 22.77
C ALA A 206 26.65 -13.16 21.29
N GLU A 207 27.65 -13.68 20.60
CA GLU A 207 27.88 -13.42 19.17
C GLU A 207 26.69 -13.89 18.32
N HIS A 208 26.16 -15.08 18.57
CA HIS A 208 24.97 -15.61 17.88
C HIS A 208 23.74 -14.72 18.12
N THR A 209 23.53 -14.22 19.34
CA THR A 209 22.41 -13.29 19.63
C THR A 209 22.57 -11.98 18.88
N ALA A 210 23.77 -11.38 18.86
CA ALA A 210 24.06 -10.16 18.12
C ALA A 210 23.89 -10.35 16.61
N GLN A 211 24.29 -11.51 16.09
CA GLN A 211 24.10 -11.85 14.68
C GLN A 211 22.63 -12.08 14.34
N THR A 212 21.87 -12.72 15.23
CA THR A 212 20.42 -12.88 15.11
C THR A 212 19.71 -11.52 15.04
N ASP A 213 20.10 -10.57 15.88
CA ASP A 213 19.52 -9.22 15.84
C ASP A 213 19.94 -8.44 14.59
N SER A 214 21.17 -8.62 14.12
CA SER A 214 21.63 -8.05 12.85
C SER A 214 20.82 -8.59 11.67
N VAL A 215 20.51 -9.89 11.64
CA VAL A 215 19.65 -10.51 10.63
C VAL A 215 18.23 -9.95 10.70
N LYS A 216 17.64 -9.79 11.91
CA LYS A 216 16.32 -9.14 12.05
C LYS A 216 16.32 -7.71 11.50
N GLN A 217 17.38 -6.92 11.77
CA GLN A 217 17.51 -5.57 11.23
C GLN A 217 17.63 -5.55 9.70
N LEU A 218 18.40 -6.49 9.14
CA LEU A 218 18.48 -6.66 7.69
C LEU A 218 17.14 -7.07 7.08
N GLN A 219 16.38 -7.95 7.73
CA GLN A 219 15.04 -8.36 7.30
C GLN A 219 14.08 -7.16 7.27
N LEU A 220 14.10 -6.31 8.30
CA LEU A 220 13.26 -5.10 8.34
C LEU A 220 13.63 -4.12 7.23
N LYS A 221 14.93 -3.91 6.98
CA LYS A 221 15.40 -3.09 5.86
C LYS A 221 14.99 -3.68 4.52
N LEU A 222 15.13 -5.00 4.34
CA LEU A 222 14.74 -5.70 3.12
C LEU A 222 13.25 -5.49 2.84
N ASN A 223 12.38 -5.75 3.82
CA ASN A 223 10.93 -5.53 3.69
C ASN A 223 10.59 -4.07 3.34
N SER A 224 11.30 -3.11 3.95
CA SER A 224 11.13 -1.68 3.62
C SER A 224 11.56 -1.37 2.18
N THR A 225 12.66 -1.94 1.71
CA THR A 225 13.13 -1.74 0.32
C THR A 225 12.22 -2.43 -0.70
N GLU A 226 11.67 -3.60 -0.37
CA GLU A 226 10.68 -4.29 -1.20
C GLU A 226 9.40 -3.46 -1.33
N HIS A 227 8.94 -2.85 -0.23
CA HIS A 227 7.81 -1.93 -0.26
C HIS A 227 8.08 -0.70 -1.15
N GLN A 228 9.27 -0.10 -1.03
CA GLN A 228 9.65 1.04 -1.89
C GLN A 228 9.71 0.64 -3.37
N ILE A 229 10.23 -0.55 -3.69
CA ILE A 229 10.25 -1.06 -5.06
C ILE A 229 8.81 -1.26 -5.57
N HIS A 230 7.92 -1.84 -4.76
CA HIS A 230 6.53 -2.03 -5.14
C HIS A 230 5.82 -0.69 -5.39
N GLU A 231 6.02 0.30 -4.53
CA GLU A 231 5.48 1.65 -4.72
C GLU A 231 6.00 2.28 -6.02
N LEU A 232 7.31 2.20 -6.29
CA LEU A 232 7.89 2.68 -7.55
C LEU A 232 7.34 1.95 -8.77
N GLN A 233 7.10 0.63 -8.68
CA GLN A 233 6.47 -0.14 -9.75
C GLN A 233 5.03 0.35 -10.02
N THR A 234 4.22 0.55 -8.98
CA THR A 234 2.84 1.06 -9.14
C THR A 234 2.81 2.45 -9.78
N VAL A 235 3.71 3.34 -9.37
CA VAL A 235 3.85 4.68 -9.95
C VAL A 235 4.31 4.61 -11.41
N THR A 236 5.22 3.70 -11.73
CA THR A 236 5.71 3.51 -13.11
C THR A 236 4.61 2.97 -14.01
N SER A 237 3.86 1.96 -13.57
CA SER A 237 2.69 1.47 -14.30
C SER A 237 1.62 2.53 -14.49
N GLY A 238 1.38 3.39 -13.49
CA GLY A 238 0.49 4.54 -13.61
C GLY A 238 0.96 5.52 -14.70
N ARG A 239 2.25 5.85 -14.73
CA ARG A 239 2.85 6.70 -15.75
C ARG A 239 2.77 6.10 -17.16
N ASP A 240 2.91 4.79 -17.32
CA ASP A 240 2.79 4.13 -18.63
C ASP A 240 1.36 4.24 -19.18
N ILE A 241 0.35 4.13 -18.31
CA ILE A 241 -1.06 4.34 -18.68
C ILE A 241 -1.29 5.80 -19.09
N GLU A 242 -0.79 6.77 -18.32
CA GLU A 242 -0.86 8.19 -18.66
C GLU A 242 -0.18 8.48 -20.00
N LEU A 243 1.02 7.94 -20.22
CA LEU A 243 1.77 8.11 -21.46
C LEU A 243 0.99 7.55 -22.66
N SER A 244 0.43 6.35 -22.52
CA SER A 244 -0.43 5.74 -23.55
C SER A 244 -1.66 6.61 -23.85
N ALA A 245 -2.33 7.15 -22.82
CA ALA A 245 -3.46 8.06 -23.00
C ALA A 245 -3.05 9.36 -23.71
N THR A 246 -1.89 9.92 -23.39
CA THR A 246 -1.37 11.12 -24.08
C THR A 246 -1.00 10.83 -25.54
N MET A 247 -0.41 9.67 -25.85
CA MET A 247 -0.14 9.25 -27.24
C MET A 247 -1.43 9.09 -28.04
N LEU A 248 -2.49 8.51 -27.45
CA LEU A 248 -3.79 8.40 -28.12
C LEU A 248 -4.38 9.79 -28.41
N ARG A 249 -4.32 10.72 -27.46
CA ARG A 249 -4.77 12.09 -27.66
C ARG A 249 -3.96 12.79 -28.76
N LEU A 250 -2.64 12.62 -28.76
CA LEU A 250 -1.75 13.19 -29.78
C LEU A 250 -2.12 12.68 -31.18
N ASN A 251 -2.27 11.36 -31.33
CA ASN A 251 -2.67 10.75 -32.60
C ASN A 251 -4.03 11.26 -33.10
N VAL A 252 -4.99 11.50 -32.21
CA VAL A 252 -6.29 12.10 -32.57
C VAL A 252 -6.12 13.55 -33.03
N THR A 253 -5.28 14.33 -32.34
CA THR A 253 -5.01 15.73 -32.73
C THR A 253 -4.24 15.82 -34.05
N GLU A 254 -3.30 14.91 -34.32
CA GLU A 254 -2.58 14.83 -35.59
C GLU A 254 -3.54 14.53 -36.75
N ARG A 255 -4.42 13.53 -36.61
CA ARG A 255 -5.46 13.25 -37.62
C ARG A 255 -6.38 14.44 -37.86
N ARG A 256 -6.74 15.16 -36.80
CA ARG A 256 -7.59 16.35 -36.92
C ARG A 256 -6.87 17.49 -37.65
N LEU A 257 -5.55 17.61 -37.47
CA LEU A 257 -4.74 18.58 -38.18
C LEU A 257 -4.68 18.24 -39.68
N ASP A 258 -4.48 16.97 -40.04
CA ASP A 258 -4.50 16.51 -41.43
C ASP A 258 -5.87 16.77 -42.09
N GLU A 259 -6.97 16.52 -41.37
CA GLU A 259 -8.32 16.80 -41.84
C GLU A 259 -8.56 18.31 -42.06
N LEU A 260 -8.08 19.16 -41.15
CA LEU A 260 -8.17 20.62 -41.31
C LEU A 260 -7.29 21.12 -42.47
N MET A 261 -6.10 20.54 -42.66
CA MET A 261 -5.22 20.87 -43.78
C MET A 261 -5.89 20.53 -45.12
N THR A 262 -6.46 19.32 -45.25
CA THR A 262 -7.20 18.93 -46.46
C THR A 262 -8.41 19.83 -46.70
N GLN A 263 -9.21 20.15 -45.68
CA GLN A 263 -10.31 21.11 -45.79
C GLN A 263 -9.85 22.49 -46.25
N ASN A 264 -8.72 22.99 -45.73
CA ASN A 264 -8.17 24.28 -46.16
C ASN A 264 -7.71 24.24 -47.62
N THR A 265 -7.11 23.15 -48.09
CA THR A 265 -6.72 23.01 -49.51
C THR A 265 -7.94 22.99 -50.44
N VAL A 266 -9.02 22.31 -50.04
CA VAL A 266 -10.28 22.29 -50.82
C VAL A 266 -10.91 23.67 -50.87
N ARG A 267 -11.02 24.35 -49.71
CA ARG A 267 -11.56 25.72 -49.65
C ARG A 267 -10.74 26.71 -50.47
N ALA A 268 -9.41 26.58 -50.50
CA ALA A 268 -8.56 27.42 -51.34
C ALA A 268 -8.89 27.25 -52.83
N ALA A 269 -9.06 26.00 -53.29
CA ALA A 269 -9.46 25.71 -54.67
C ALA A 269 -10.89 26.21 -55.00
N GLU A 270 -11.83 26.09 -54.05
CA GLU A 270 -13.18 26.64 -54.20
C GLU A 270 -13.17 28.18 -54.33
N LEU A 271 -12.35 28.86 -53.52
CA LEU A 271 -12.18 30.32 -53.59
C LEU A 271 -11.60 30.76 -54.94
N GLU A 272 -10.63 30.02 -55.48
CA GLU A 272 -10.06 30.26 -56.81
C GLU A 272 -11.14 30.10 -57.89
N SER A 273 -11.93 29.01 -57.83
CA SER A 273 -13.05 28.78 -58.75
C SER A 273 -14.12 29.87 -58.69
N VAL A 274 -14.48 30.33 -57.48
CA VAL A 274 -15.44 31.43 -57.31
C VAL A 274 -14.88 32.74 -57.86
N SER A 275 -13.59 33.02 -57.64
CA SER A 275 -12.90 34.18 -58.20
C SER A 275 -12.96 34.19 -59.74
N ASP A 276 -12.69 33.05 -60.38
CA ASP A 276 -12.78 32.91 -61.84
C ASP A 276 -14.20 33.13 -62.36
N ARG A 277 -15.20 32.56 -61.67
CA ARG A 277 -16.61 32.76 -62.01
C ARG A 277 -17.04 34.22 -61.87
N LEU A 278 -16.55 34.91 -60.85
CA LEU A 278 -16.82 36.33 -60.63
C LEU A 278 -16.21 37.16 -61.76
N MET A 279 -14.95 36.92 -62.12
CA MET A 279 -14.28 37.57 -63.26
C MET A 279 -15.03 37.34 -64.57
N ALA A 280 -15.48 36.11 -64.84
CA ALA A 280 -16.28 35.80 -66.02
C ALA A 280 -17.65 36.50 -66.01
N ALA A 281 -18.32 36.57 -64.86
CA ALA A 281 -19.58 37.28 -64.70
C ALA A 281 -19.41 38.80 -64.90
N GLN A 282 -18.33 39.38 -64.37
CA GLN A 282 -17.99 40.80 -64.54
C GLN A 282 -17.84 41.16 -66.03
N ARG A 283 -17.08 40.36 -66.78
CA ARG A 283 -16.90 40.56 -68.24
C ARG A 283 -18.22 40.51 -69.00
N ARG A 284 -19.12 39.59 -68.65
CA ARG A 284 -20.46 39.52 -69.26
C ARG A 284 -21.31 40.74 -68.94
N ALA A 285 -21.22 41.25 -67.72
CA ALA A 285 -21.94 42.46 -67.32
C ALA A 285 -21.46 43.67 -68.15
N ASP A 286 -20.14 43.83 -68.31
CA ASP A 286 -19.56 44.90 -69.14
C ASP A 286 -20.00 44.79 -70.62
N GLU A 287 -20.02 43.59 -71.18
CA GLU A 287 -20.48 43.34 -72.56
C GLU A 287 -21.96 43.71 -72.74
N LEU A 288 -22.82 43.30 -71.81
CA LEU A 288 -24.24 43.65 -71.83
C LEU A 288 -24.45 45.16 -71.72
N GLN A 289 -23.64 45.85 -70.90
CA GLN A 289 -23.68 47.30 -70.75
C GLN A 289 -23.40 48.01 -72.10
N VAL A 290 -22.38 47.55 -72.83
CA VAL A 290 -22.04 48.09 -74.16
C VAL A 290 -23.19 47.88 -75.14
N ARG A 291 -23.78 46.68 -75.16
CA ARG A 291 -24.90 46.35 -76.05
C ARG A 291 -26.14 47.17 -75.76
N LEU A 292 -26.42 47.44 -74.49
CA LEU A 292 -27.51 48.33 -74.06
C LEU A 292 -27.34 49.77 -74.56
N ASN A 293 -26.12 50.30 -74.47
CA ASN A 293 -25.83 51.65 -74.96
C ASN A 293 -25.99 51.76 -76.48
N GLN A 294 -25.60 50.72 -77.23
CA GLN A 294 -25.81 50.67 -78.69
C GLN A 294 -27.29 50.67 -79.08
N LEU A 295 -28.12 49.87 -78.39
CA LEU A 295 -29.57 49.81 -78.64
C LEU A 295 -30.30 51.11 -78.31
N ARG A 296 -29.84 51.83 -77.26
CA ARG A 296 -30.37 53.16 -76.94
C ARG A 296 -30.06 54.16 -78.05
N ALA A 297 -28.82 54.19 -78.53
CA ALA A 297 -28.43 55.09 -79.62
C ALA A 297 -29.24 54.85 -80.91
N SER A 298 -29.59 53.60 -81.24
CA SER A 298 -30.42 53.30 -82.42
C SER A 298 -31.90 53.61 -82.27
N SER A 299 -32.40 53.82 -81.04
CA SER A 299 -33.83 54.08 -80.79
C SER A 299 -34.19 55.57 -80.74
N GLU A 300 -33.21 56.47 -80.72
CA GLU A 300 -33.46 57.93 -80.68
C GLU A 300 -33.66 58.57 -82.07
N GLU A 301 -33.48 57.83 -83.18
CA GLU A 301 -33.61 58.36 -84.56
C GLU A 301 -35.02 58.23 -85.19
N GLY A 302 -36.00 57.61 -84.51
CA GLY A 302 -37.35 57.40 -85.02
C GLY A 302 -38.44 58.10 -84.20
N GLY A 303 -38.58 59.42 -84.34
CA GLY A 303 -39.69 60.16 -83.73
C GLY A 303 -41.03 59.70 -84.33
N GLU A 304 -41.89 59.09 -83.51
CA GLU A 304 -43.23 58.66 -83.94
C GLU A 304 -44.05 59.85 -84.46
N LEU A 305 -44.42 59.81 -85.74
CA LEU A 305 -45.28 60.81 -86.36
C LEU A 305 -46.72 60.64 -85.85
N ARG A 306 -47.12 61.47 -84.89
CA ARG A 306 -48.46 61.45 -84.29
C ARG A 306 -49.24 62.69 -84.75
N VAL A 307 -50.40 62.49 -85.37
CA VAL A 307 -51.28 63.57 -85.84
C VAL A 307 -52.70 63.31 -85.37
N ALA A 308 -53.29 64.23 -84.60
CA ALA A 308 -54.66 64.14 -84.12
C ALA A 308 -55.21 65.52 -83.74
N PHE A 309 -56.43 65.83 -84.15
CA PHE A 309 -57.14 67.04 -83.74
C PHE A 309 -58.58 66.76 -83.31
N SER A 310 -59.11 67.64 -82.49
CA SER A 310 -60.52 67.69 -82.10
C SER A 310 -60.87 69.14 -81.76
N ALA A 311 -61.95 69.67 -82.32
CA ALA A 311 -62.37 71.05 -82.13
C ALA A 311 -63.89 71.17 -82.03
N GLY A 312 -64.37 72.03 -81.12
CA GLY A 312 -65.78 72.45 -81.02
C GLY A 312 -66.07 73.67 -81.89
N LEU A 313 -67.34 73.91 -82.22
CA LEU A 313 -67.74 74.94 -83.18
C LEU A 313 -67.53 76.37 -82.62
N THR A 314 -68.29 76.74 -81.58
CA THR A 314 -68.24 78.08 -80.98
C THR A 314 -68.94 78.12 -79.61
N ASP A 315 -68.76 79.21 -78.85
CA ASP A 315 -69.51 79.49 -77.62
C ASP A 315 -70.64 80.52 -77.82
N SER A 316 -70.89 80.91 -79.07
CA SER A 316 -71.76 82.04 -79.42
C SER A 316 -73.24 81.65 -79.59
N GLY A 317 -73.60 80.39 -79.34
CA GLY A 317 -74.95 79.89 -79.55
C GLY A 317 -75.19 79.52 -81.01
N SER A 318 -76.13 80.20 -81.65
CA SER A 318 -76.58 79.83 -83.00
C SER A 318 -75.60 80.26 -84.09
N VAL A 319 -75.31 79.35 -85.02
CA VAL A 319 -74.47 79.57 -86.21
C VAL A 319 -75.31 79.33 -87.45
N GLY A 320 -75.47 80.36 -88.29
CA GLY A 320 -76.46 80.39 -89.36
C GLY A 320 -77.88 80.77 -88.88
N PRO A 321 -78.90 80.71 -89.76
CA PRO A 321 -78.79 80.41 -91.18
C PRO A 321 -78.01 81.48 -91.94
N PHE A 322 -77.19 81.03 -92.89
CA PHE A 322 -76.50 81.90 -93.85
C PHE A 322 -77.24 81.90 -95.18
N ASP A 323 -77.10 82.98 -95.96
CA ASP A 323 -77.69 83.09 -97.30
C ASP A 323 -77.03 82.15 -98.32
N GLU A 324 -75.76 81.80 -98.09
CA GLU A 324 -74.96 80.91 -98.93
C GLU A 324 -74.31 79.81 -98.08
N GLU A 325 -73.89 78.72 -98.73
CA GLU A 325 -73.13 77.68 -98.05
C GLU A 325 -71.81 78.26 -97.51
N THR A 326 -71.52 77.97 -96.24
CA THR A 326 -70.42 78.61 -95.51
C THR A 326 -69.52 77.55 -94.89
N THR A 327 -68.21 77.61 -95.14
CA THR A 327 -67.22 76.80 -94.41
C THR A 327 -67.25 77.16 -92.92
N LEU A 328 -67.46 76.15 -92.08
CA LEU A 328 -67.49 76.34 -90.64
C LEU A 328 -66.11 76.34 -90.02
N ILE A 329 -65.91 77.29 -89.11
CA ILE A 329 -64.70 77.41 -88.31
C ILE A 329 -64.98 76.80 -86.93
N PHE A 330 -64.47 75.60 -86.69
CA PHE A 330 -64.50 74.98 -85.36
C PHE A 330 -63.38 75.58 -84.52
N SER A 331 -63.71 76.70 -83.87
CA SER A 331 -62.75 77.60 -83.22
C SER A 331 -62.25 77.10 -81.86
N LYS A 332 -62.93 76.14 -81.23
CA LYS A 332 -62.63 75.68 -79.87
C LYS A 332 -61.72 74.46 -79.90
N ILE A 333 -60.40 74.65 -79.88
CA ILE A 333 -59.44 73.54 -79.90
C ILE A 333 -59.49 72.72 -78.61
N ILE A 334 -59.75 71.41 -78.76
CA ILE A 334 -59.67 70.39 -77.70
C ILE A 334 -58.30 69.70 -77.78
N THR A 335 -57.91 69.27 -78.98
CA THR A 335 -56.62 68.62 -79.28
C THR A 335 -56.13 69.08 -80.65
N ASN A 336 -54.82 69.26 -80.84
CA ASN A 336 -54.21 69.52 -82.15
C ASN A 336 -52.75 69.03 -82.22
N VAL A 337 -52.53 67.75 -81.93
CA VAL A 337 -51.21 67.10 -82.02
C VAL A 337 -50.79 67.02 -83.49
N GLY A 338 -49.58 67.49 -83.80
CA GLY A 338 -49.09 67.63 -85.16
C GLY A 338 -49.55 68.91 -85.87
N GLU A 339 -50.32 69.78 -85.19
CA GLU A 339 -50.72 71.12 -85.63
C GLU A 339 -51.35 71.18 -87.04
N ALA A 340 -52.00 70.09 -87.45
CA ALA A 340 -52.55 69.92 -88.79
C ALA A 340 -53.93 70.60 -88.99
N TYR A 341 -54.61 70.99 -87.92
CA TYR A 341 -55.87 71.72 -87.99
C TYR A 341 -55.68 73.23 -87.82
N ASN A 342 -56.16 74.02 -88.78
CA ASN A 342 -56.13 75.48 -88.73
C ASN A 342 -57.43 76.03 -88.14
N GLN A 343 -57.34 76.47 -86.88
CA GLN A 343 -58.47 77.00 -86.10
C GLN A 343 -59.07 78.32 -86.62
N THR A 344 -58.36 79.05 -87.49
CA THR A 344 -58.84 80.32 -88.07
C THR A 344 -59.56 80.08 -89.40
N ALA A 345 -59.18 79.04 -90.13
CA ALA A 345 -59.78 78.69 -91.42
C ALA A 345 -60.87 77.61 -91.30
N GLY A 346 -60.88 76.83 -90.22
CA GLY A 346 -61.79 75.68 -90.08
C GLY A 346 -61.32 74.43 -90.83
N VAL A 347 -60.05 74.38 -91.22
CA VAL A 347 -59.54 73.43 -92.23
C VAL A 347 -58.42 72.56 -91.66
N PHE A 348 -58.54 71.25 -91.79
CA PHE A 348 -57.45 70.29 -91.60
C PHE A 348 -56.61 70.18 -92.87
N THR A 349 -55.28 70.16 -92.74
CA THR A 349 -54.33 69.93 -93.85
C THR A 349 -53.45 68.73 -93.51
N ALA A 350 -53.46 67.69 -94.35
CA ALA A 350 -52.68 66.49 -94.11
C ALA A 350 -51.16 66.79 -94.15
N PRO A 351 -50.39 66.55 -93.06
CA PRO A 351 -48.96 66.83 -93.03
C PRO A 351 -48.11 65.74 -93.68
N VAL A 352 -48.66 64.53 -93.83
CA VAL A 352 -48.03 63.41 -94.54
C VAL A 352 -49.08 62.62 -95.29
N ARG A 353 -48.62 61.84 -96.27
CA ARG A 353 -49.45 60.81 -96.90
C ARG A 353 -49.82 59.73 -95.89
N GLY A 354 -51.11 59.40 -95.81
CA GLY A 354 -51.57 58.41 -94.85
C GLY A 354 -53.08 58.20 -94.86
N LEU A 355 -53.52 57.29 -94.01
CA LEU A 355 -54.93 57.00 -93.81
C LEU A 355 -55.44 57.75 -92.57
N TYR A 356 -56.41 58.63 -92.77
CA TYR A 356 -56.95 59.51 -91.72
C TYR A 356 -58.41 59.16 -91.42
N VAL A 357 -58.78 59.21 -90.16
CA VAL A 357 -60.17 59.07 -89.72
C VAL A 357 -60.70 60.44 -89.32
N PHE A 358 -61.86 60.83 -89.84
CA PHE A 358 -62.57 62.05 -89.45
C PHE A 358 -63.93 61.71 -88.89
N SER A 359 -64.33 62.40 -87.82
CA SER A 359 -65.68 62.35 -87.26
C SER A 359 -66.20 63.75 -87.00
N PHE A 360 -67.48 63.96 -87.26
CA PHE A 360 -68.12 65.25 -87.01
C PHE A 360 -69.54 65.09 -86.52
N THR A 361 -69.94 66.02 -85.65
CA THR A 361 -71.28 66.13 -85.08
C THR A 361 -71.83 67.52 -85.37
N ALA A 362 -73.04 67.56 -85.90
CA ALA A 362 -73.82 68.77 -86.12
C ALA A 362 -74.99 68.77 -85.14
N ALA A 363 -75.17 69.83 -84.35
CA ALA A 363 -76.26 69.94 -83.41
C ALA A 363 -77.07 71.23 -83.63
N ASP A 364 -78.37 71.18 -83.36
CA ASP A 364 -79.26 72.36 -83.28
C ASP A 364 -80.10 72.27 -82.01
N TYR A 365 -80.63 73.42 -81.57
CA TYR A 365 -81.51 73.54 -80.42
C TYR A 365 -82.93 73.98 -80.81
N VAL A 366 -83.11 74.62 -81.97
CA VAL A 366 -84.41 75.14 -82.42
C VAL A 366 -84.92 74.31 -83.61
N LYS A 367 -86.23 74.37 -83.89
CA LYS A 367 -86.79 73.64 -85.03
C LYS A 367 -86.18 74.11 -86.35
N GLY A 368 -85.80 73.18 -87.23
CA GLY A 368 -85.16 73.49 -88.51
C GLY A 368 -84.31 72.35 -89.07
N TYR A 369 -83.83 72.54 -90.30
CA TYR A 369 -82.85 71.66 -90.93
C TYR A 369 -81.46 71.89 -90.35
N MET A 370 -80.78 70.79 -90.01
CA MET A 370 -79.38 70.79 -89.60
C MET A 370 -78.61 69.78 -90.43
N GLY A 371 -77.33 70.06 -90.65
CA GLY A 371 -76.51 69.19 -91.47
C GLY A 371 -75.20 69.82 -91.86
N LEU A 372 -74.26 68.98 -92.29
CA LEU A 372 -72.92 69.38 -92.69
C LEU A 372 -72.46 68.56 -93.88
N TYR A 373 -71.82 69.25 -94.83
CA TYR A 373 -70.98 68.62 -95.84
C TYR A 373 -69.56 68.50 -95.30
N LEU A 374 -68.93 67.33 -95.51
CA LEU A 374 -67.49 67.18 -95.37
C LEU A 374 -66.86 67.28 -96.76
N TYR A 375 -65.94 68.22 -96.93
CA TYR A 375 -65.21 68.45 -98.17
C TYR A 375 -63.80 67.87 -98.10
N LYS A 376 -63.34 67.29 -99.21
CA LYS A 376 -61.93 67.03 -99.49
C LYS A 376 -61.53 67.83 -100.73
N ASN A 377 -60.58 68.77 -100.61
CA ASN A 377 -60.13 69.64 -101.70
C ASN A 377 -61.31 70.25 -102.50
N ASP A 378 -62.26 70.86 -101.78
CA ASP A 378 -63.44 71.52 -102.35
C ASP A 378 -64.44 70.60 -103.08
N GLN A 379 -64.28 69.27 -102.97
CA GLN A 379 -65.27 68.28 -103.40
C GLN A 379 -66.04 67.72 -102.19
N PRO A 380 -67.38 67.74 -102.19
CA PRO A 380 -68.17 67.18 -101.10
C PRO A 380 -68.08 65.65 -101.13
N ILE A 381 -67.69 65.05 -100.00
CA ILE A 381 -67.49 63.60 -99.86
C ILE A 381 -68.62 62.94 -99.10
N VAL A 382 -69.10 63.60 -98.03
CA VAL A 382 -70.18 63.11 -97.17
C VAL A 382 -71.10 64.27 -96.85
N PHE A 383 -72.41 64.02 -96.86
CA PHE A 383 -73.41 64.93 -96.31
C PHE A 383 -74.11 64.24 -95.14
N SER A 384 -74.22 64.94 -94.01
CA SER A 384 -75.08 64.53 -92.90
C SER A 384 -76.25 65.51 -92.81
N LEU A 385 -77.47 64.99 -92.74
CA LEU A 385 -78.72 65.75 -92.74
C LEU A 385 -79.63 65.24 -91.63
N ASP A 386 -80.26 66.15 -90.90
CA ASP A 386 -81.34 65.85 -89.97
C ASP A 386 -82.35 67.02 -89.89
N LEU A 387 -83.56 66.75 -89.40
CA LEU A 387 -84.62 67.73 -89.20
C LEU A 387 -85.05 67.75 -87.72
N ASN A 388 -84.79 68.87 -87.03
CA ASN A 388 -85.29 69.06 -85.68
C ASN A 388 -86.76 69.50 -85.74
N ASP A 389 -87.71 68.57 -85.68
CA ASP A 389 -89.15 68.87 -85.77
C ASP A 389 -89.81 69.13 -84.40
N HIS A 390 -89.20 68.67 -83.31
CA HIS A 390 -89.68 68.80 -81.94
C HIS A 390 -89.26 70.11 -81.26
N GLY A 391 -88.08 70.65 -81.60
CA GLY A 391 -87.44 71.72 -80.85
C GLY A 391 -86.78 71.19 -79.56
N GLY A 392 -85.66 71.76 -79.15
CA GLY A 392 -84.74 71.19 -78.15
C GLY A 392 -83.49 70.63 -78.80
N TYR A 393 -82.57 70.06 -78.00
CA TYR A 393 -81.30 69.53 -78.50
C TYR A 393 -81.52 68.32 -79.41
N ALA A 394 -81.08 68.44 -80.65
CA ALA A 394 -80.96 67.35 -81.61
C ALA A 394 -79.58 67.40 -82.24
N SER A 395 -79.03 66.24 -82.59
CA SER A 395 -77.70 66.15 -83.18
C SER A 395 -77.61 64.97 -84.13
N THR A 396 -76.87 65.15 -85.21
CA THR A 396 -76.48 64.09 -86.14
C THR A 396 -74.97 64.00 -86.24
N SER A 397 -74.43 62.79 -86.36
CA SER A 397 -72.99 62.55 -86.44
C SER A 397 -72.65 61.63 -87.60
N ASN A 398 -71.48 61.84 -88.21
CA ASN A 398 -70.96 60.97 -89.24
C ASN A 398 -69.44 60.82 -89.09
N ALA A 399 -68.88 59.76 -89.67
CA ALA A 399 -67.44 59.51 -89.68
C ALA A 399 -67.01 58.86 -91.01
N VAL A 400 -65.80 59.18 -91.45
CA VAL A 400 -65.24 58.67 -92.70
C VAL A 400 -63.74 58.43 -92.55
N CYS A 401 -63.24 57.42 -93.26
CA CYS A 401 -61.82 57.15 -93.42
C CYS A 401 -61.37 57.64 -94.80
N LEU A 402 -60.36 58.50 -94.87
CA LEU A 402 -59.86 59.11 -96.09
C LEU A 402 -58.36 58.85 -96.23
N GLU A 403 -57.96 58.31 -97.37
CA GLU A 403 -56.58 58.41 -97.81
C GLU A 403 -56.33 59.84 -98.28
N LEU A 404 -55.35 60.48 -97.66
CA LEU A 404 -54.96 61.86 -97.96
C LEU A 404 -53.49 61.89 -98.39
N GLU A 405 -53.24 62.64 -99.44
CA GLU A 405 -51.88 63.06 -99.81
C GLU A 405 -51.46 64.27 -98.96
N GLU A 406 -50.16 64.48 -98.80
CA GLU A 406 -49.63 65.68 -98.14
C GLU A 406 -50.23 66.95 -98.78
N GLY A 407 -50.70 67.87 -97.94
CA GLY A 407 -51.34 69.11 -98.36
C GLY A 407 -52.82 69.00 -98.74
N ASN A 408 -53.43 67.81 -98.75
CA ASN A 408 -54.89 67.69 -98.93
C ASN A 408 -55.64 68.37 -97.77
N ARG A 409 -56.72 69.07 -98.12
CA ARG A 409 -57.50 69.90 -97.19
C ARG A 409 -58.87 69.28 -96.93
N VAL A 410 -59.25 69.18 -95.66
CA VAL A 410 -60.56 68.68 -95.21
C VAL A 410 -61.25 69.70 -94.33
N HIS A 411 -62.51 70.01 -94.62
CA HIS A 411 -63.29 70.99 -93.85
C HIS A 411 -64.80 70.66 -93.88
N LEU A 412 -65.56 71.34 -93.02
CA LEU A 412 -67.01 71.18 -92.93
C LEU A 412 -67.71 72.43 -93.49
N GLY A 413 -68.73 72.22 -94.31
CA GLY A 413 -69.60 73.28 -94.86
C GLY A 413 -71.01 73.18 -94.29
N LEU A 414 -71.58 74.32 -93.90
CA LEU A 414 -72.98 74.45 -93.50
C LEU A 414 -73.80 74.92 -94.73
N PRO A 415 -74.79 74.14 -95.19
CA PRO A 415 -75.61 74.53 -96.33
C PRO A 415 -76.34 75.86 -96.10
N ALA A 416 -76.66 76.56 -97.19
CA ALA A 416 -77.49 77.77 -97.14
C ALA A 416 -78.82 77.46 -96.43
N SER A 417 -79.31 78.42 -95.63
CA SER A 417 -80.52 78.29 -94.80
C SER A 417 -80.47 77.26 -93.65
N TYR A 418 -79.36 76.54 -93.45
CA TYR A 418 -79.22 75.59 -92.35
C TYR A 418 -78.60 76.28 -91.13
N ARG A 419 -78.87 75.74 -89.95
CA ARG A 419 -78.38 76.33 -88.70
C ARG A 419 -77.87 75.25 -87.76
N LEU A 420 -76.83 75.60 -87.01
CA LEU A 420 -76.35 74.84 -85.87
C LEU A 420 -76.41 75.65 -84.59
N TYR A 421 -76.24 74.95 -83.49
CA TYR A 421 -76.14 75.50 -82.15
C TYR A 421 -74.90 74.91 -81.47
N ASP A 422 -74.12 75.78 -80.82
CA ASP A 422 -73.06 75.35 -79.94
C ASP A 422 -72.86 76.31 -78.77
N ASP A 423 -72.41 75.79 -77.63
CA ASP A 423 -72.06 76.60 -76.46
C ASP A 423 -70.90 75.97 -75.68
N SER A 424 -70.66 76.44 -74.45
CA SER A 424 -69.61 75.94 -73.56
C SER A 424 -69.54 74.41 -73.41
N ARG A 425 -70.61 73.69 -73.74
CA ARG A 425 -70.73 72.22 -73.63
C ARG A 425 -70.29 71.43 -74.87
N ASN A 426 -69.92 72.08 -75.98
CA ASN A 426 -69.46 71.44 -77.24
C ASN A 426 -70.49 70.43 -77.80
N PHE A 427 -71.59 70.92 -78.34
CA PHE A 427 -72.59 70.10 -79.01
C PHE A 427 -72.20 69.73 -80.44
N SER A 428 -71.47 70.63 -81.12
CA SER A 428 -70.94 70.38 -82.47
C SER A 428 -69.43 70.23 -82.41
N VAL A 429 -68.91 69.08 -82.83
CA VAL A 429 -67.49 68.72 -82.74
C VAL A 429 -66.99 68.21 -84.07
N PHE A 430 -65.76 68.56 -84.45
CA PHE A 430 -65.04 68.01 -85.59
C PHE A 430 -63.69 67.47 -85.13
N SER A 431 -63.43 66.19 -85.38
CA SER A 431 -62.21 65.52 -84.97
C SER A 431 -61.61 64.71 -86.12
N GLY A 432 -60.31 64.47 -86.06
CA GLY A 432 -59.66 63.49 -86.91
C GLY A 432 -58.24 63.17 -86.50
N PHE A 433 -57.73 62.03 -86.93
CA PHE A 433 -56.38 61.56 -86.59
C PHE A 433 -55.78 60.68 -87.69
N LEU A 434 -54.45 60.64 -87.73
CA LEU A 434 -53.68 59.72 -88.58
C LEU A 434 -53.71 58.32 -87.96
N LEU A 435 -54.20 57.34 -88.71
CA LEU A 435 -54.21 55.94 -88.30
C LEU A 435 -52.82 55.32 -88.48
N PHE A 436 -52.22 55.50 -89.66
CA PHE A 436 -50.83 55.18 -89.97
C PHE A 436 -50.38 55.93 -91.23
N HIS A 437 -49.09 56.25 -91.31
CA HIS A 437 -48.47 56.82 -92.52
C HIS A 437 -48.34 55.75 -93.62
N LEU A 438 -48.38 56.15 -94.90
CA LEU A 438 -48.37 55.25 -96.07
C LEU A 438 -47.21 55.48 -97.05
#